data_AF-A0A538DXI4-F1
#
_entry.id   AF-A0A538DXI4-F1
#
_cell.length_a   1.000
_cell.length_b   1.000
_cell.length_c   1.000
_cell.angle_alpha   90.00
_cell.angle_beta   90.00
_cell.angle_gamma   90.00
#
_symmetry.space_group_name_H-M   'P 1'
#
loop_
_entity.id
_entity.type
_entity.pdbx_description
1 polymer ?
#
loop_
_entity_poly.entity_id
_entity_poly.type
_entity_poly.pdbx_seq_one_letter_code
_entity_poly.pdbx_strand_id
1 'polypeptide(L)'
;MRTAGELRAGFRAFFESKGHKFRPSASLIPRADDRTVLLTTAGMQPLMPYFLGREQPPAPLLSTVQKCFRTPDIDDVGLDGYHLTFFEMLGNFSFGQYFKEGAIDLAWEFVFEQLKVDPDRFWVSVFAGDPELGLGEDEVAYRKWEEIGQPPERIVLLPRSENFWDVGGPGPCGPDTEMFYDWGTEHGCGEADCKPGCTRCERFLEFWNLVFMEFELHADGKLTPLPKQNVDTGMGVERTAAVLQNVMTVYETDVYQAIMRWIADESGVAYGDSPEATKAHRILADHGRGMTFLAADGITPSNEGRGYVMRRIIRRAVQQAGRVGLEPPYLARLADVVIEQMQDGYPELEQHRTEIHRILSAEEERFGQTLARGMRLFEEIAAKGGDIPGEEAFRLHDTYGFPLELTRELGRERGLGVNEEEFTRLMAEQRERSRAAISRDDQRAVDFAHAAGFRTEFVGYEKTDVLTQLGALEQLEEGLFLAKLR
;
A
#
# COMPACT_ATOMS: atom_id res chain seq x y z
N MET A 1 18.67 17.43 -8.28
CA MET A 1 17.98 17.18 -7.01
C MET A 1 18.77 16.11 -6.26
N ARG A 2 18.88 16.19 -4.94
CA ARG A 2 19.73 15.30 -4.10
C ARG A 2 18.96 14.60 -2.98
N THR A 3 17.81 15.14 -2.58
CA THR A 3 16.97 14.61 -1.49
C THR A 3 15.56 14.28 -2.01
N ALA A 4 14.83 13.42 -1.31
CA ALA A 4 13.43 13.15 -1.65
C ALA A 4 12.55 14.41 -1.53
N GLY A 5 12.86 15.30 -0.59
CA GLY A 5 12.20 16.60 -0.48
C GLY A 5 12.42 17.50 -1.70
N GLU A 6 13.66 17.57 -2.19
CA GLU A 6 13.97 18.29 -3.44
C GLU A 6 13.33 17.66 -4.66
N LEU A 7 13.24 16.32 -4.72
CA LEU A 7 12.54 15.60 -5.78
C LEU A 7 11.04 15.97 -5.82
N ARG A 8 10.35 15.92 -4.68
CA ARG A 8 8.93 16.31 -4.58
C ARG A 8 8.71 17.77 -5.01
N ALA A 9 9.51 18.69 -4.48
CA ALA A 9 9.42 20.11 -4.81
C ALA A 9 9.75 20.38 -6.29
N GLY A 10 10.76 19.70 -6.82
CA GLY A 10 11.21 19.81 -8.19
C GLY A 10 10.19 19.29 -9.20
N PHE A 11 9.58 18.12 -8.93
CA PHE A 11 8.48 17.58 -9.73
C PHE A 11 7.31 18.54 -9.79
N ARG A 12 6.89 19.05 -8.62
CA ARG A 12 5.81 20.04 -8.53
C ARG A 12 6.13 21.28 -9.36
N ALA A 13 7.29 21.89 -9.15
CA ALA A 13 7.68 23.12 -9.85
C ALA A 13 7.76 22.92 -11.37
N PHE A 14 8.29 21.78 -11.80
CA PHE A 14 8.37 21.42 -13.21
C PHE A 14 6.97 21.35 -13.84
N PHE A 15 6.07 20.54 -13.29
CA PHE A 15 4.73 20.39 -13.87
C PHE A 15 3.86 21.64 -13.73
N GLU A 16 4.01 22.43 -12.66
CA GLU A 16 3.39 23.76 -12.57
C GLU A 16 3.88 24.69 -13.70
N SER A 17 5.16 24.65 -14.06
CA SER A 17 5.71 25.42 -15.20
C SER A 17 5.15 24.98 -16.56
N LYS A 18 4.63 23.76 -16.65
CA LYS A 18 3.99 23.16 -17.84
C LYS A 18 2.47 23.35 -17.84
N GLY A 19 1.93 24.08 -16.86
CA GLY A 19 0.51 24.41 -16.77
C GLY A 19 -0.34 23.41 -15.98
N HIS A 20 0.27 22.40 -15.35
CA HIS A 20 -0.44 21.50 -14.44
C HIS A 20 -0.76 22.21 -13.13
N LYS A 21 -1.99 22.02 -12.65
CA LYS A 21 -2.39 22.52 -11.34
C LYS A 21 -2.08 21.47 -10.28
N PHE A 22 -1.18 21.82 -9.34
CA PHE A 22 -0.88 20.95 -8.21
C PHE A 22 -2.11 20.74 -7.31
N ARG A 23 -2.28 19.52 -6.81
CA ARG A 23 -3.31 19.13 -5.85
C ARG A 23 -2.66 18.39 -4.66
N PRO A 24 -3.10 18.67 -3.42
CA PRO A 24 -2.70 17.86 -2.27
C PRO A 24 -3.09 16.39 -2.47
N SER A 25 -2.36 15.49 -1.81
CA SER A 25 -2.70 14.06 -1.73
C SER A 25 -4.13 13.87 -1.21
N ALA A 26 -4.84 12.91 -1.78
CA ALA A 26 -6.05 12.37 -1.16
C ALA A 26 -5.70 11.46 0.03
N SER A 27 -6.72 11.10 0.80
CA SER A 27 -6.64 10.11 1.89
C SER A 27 -6.27 8.72 1.37
N LEU A 28 -5.64 7.90 2.20
CA LEU A 28 -5.49 6.46 1.96
C LEU A 28 -6.82 5.70 2.00
N ILE A 29 -7.87 6.31 2.57
CA ILE A 29 -9.23 5.80 2.47
C ILE A 29 -9.82 6.26 1.13
N PRO A 30 -10.11 5.33 0.19
CA PRO A 30 -10.73 5.66 -1.07
C PRO A 30 -12.09 6.35 -0.85
N ARG A 31 -12.50 7.12 -1.85
CA ARG A 31 -13.80 7.80 -1.83
C ARG A 31 -14.94 6.80 -1.59
N ALA A 32 -16.02 7.27 -0.99
CA ALA A 32 -17.16 6.42 -0.64
C ALA A 32 -17.87 5.79 -1.85
N ASP A 33 -17.64 6.27 -3.07
CA ASP A 33 -18.14 5.73 -4.34
C ASP A 33 -17.16 4.74 -5.00
N ASP A 34 -15.91 4.69 -4.54
CA ASP A 34 -14.93 3.71 -5.00
C ASP A 34 -15.14 2.36 -4.29
N ARG A 35 -15.23 1.31 -5.10
CA ARG A 35 -15.38 -0.10 -4.67
C ARG A 35 -14.29 -0.99 -5.25
N THR A 36 -13.37 -0.43 -6.03
CA THR A 36 -12.32 -1.17 -6.74
C THR A 36 -11.18 -1.56 -5.81
N VAL A 37 -10.86 -0.69 -4.84
CA VAL A 37 -9.72 -0.89 -3.94
C VAL A 37 -10.09 -0.69 -2.47
N LEU A 38 -9.34 -1.38 -1.61
CA LEU A 38 -9.49 -1.26 -0.16
C LEU A 38 -8.83 0.03 0.38
N LEU A 39 -7.63 0.33 -0.10
CA LEU A 39 -6.82 1.51 0.22
C LEU A 39 -6.39 2.17 -1.08
N THR A 40 -6.09 3.47 -1.05
CA THR A 40 -5.59 4.16 -2.24
C THR A 40 -4.20 3.63 -2.61
N THR A 41 -4.07 2.97 -3.77
CA THR A 41 -2.83 2.33 -4.25
C THR A 41 -2.11 3.14 -5.33
N ALA A 42 -2.75 4.17 -5.90
CA ALA A 42 -2.21 4.97 -7.01
C ALA A 42 -2.74 6.41 -7.02
N GLY A 43 -1.98 7.31 -7.66
CA GLY A 43 -2.32 8.73 -7.87
C GLY A 43 -3.61 8.96 -8.64
N MET A 44 -3.99 8.05 -9.54
CA MET A 44 -5.16 8.18 -10.39
C MET A 44 -6.49 7.89 -9.69
N GLN A 45 -6.50 7.12 -8.61
CA GLN A 45 -7.74 6.61 -8.02
C GLN A 45 -8.67 7.73 -7.53
N PRO A 46 -8.18 8.76 -6.81
CA PRO A 46 -9.02 9.91 -6.45
C PRO A 46 -9.54 10.70 -7.66
N LEU A 47 -8.93 10.52 -8.84
CA LEU A 47 -9.20 11.23 -10.09
C LEU A 47 -10.06 10.41 -11.07
N MET A 48 -10.37 9.15 -10.74
CA MET A 48 -11.14 8.23 -11.58
C MET A 48 -12.47 8.82 -12.11
N PRO A 49 -13.26 9.59 -11.33
CA PRO A 49 -14.47 10.23 -11.84
C PRO A 49 -14.22 11.19 -13.03
N TYR A 50 -13.04 11.81 -13.09
CA TYR A 50 -12.67 12.72 -14.18
C TYR A 50 -12.28 11.97 -15.44
N PHE A 51 -11.51 10.88 -15.32
CA PHE A 51 -11.15 10.02 -16.44
C PHE A 51 -12.38 9.39 -17.11
N LEU A 52 -13.36 9.01 -16.30
CA LEU A 52 -14.63 8.45 -16.77
C LEU A 52 -15.63 9.52 -17.25
N GLY A 53 -15.30 10.81 -17.17
CA GLY A 53 -16.18 11.92 -17.56
C GLY A 53 -17.44 12.07 -16.69
N ARG A 54 -17.46 11.44 -15.50
CA ARG A 54 -18.58 11.53 -14.53
C ARG A 54 -18.59 12.87 -13.81
N GLU A 55 -17.41 13.43 -13.57
CA GLU A 55 -17.21 14.76 -12.98
C GLU A 55 -16.27 15.59 -13.86
N GLN A 56 -16.38 16.93 -13.78
CA GLN A 56 -15.43 17.82 -14.43
C GLN A 56 -14.16 17.98 -13.57
N PRO A 57 -12.95 17.82 -14.14
CA PRO A 57 -11.74 18.01 -13.37
C PRO A 57 -11.56 19.49 -12.98
N PRO A 58 -10.94 19.77 -11.81
CA PRO A 58 -10.73 21.14 -11.33
C PRO A 58 -9.72 21.96 -12.16
N ALA A 59 -8.99 21.30 -13.06
CA ALA A 59 -8.19 21.87 -14.13
C ALA A 59 -7.95 20.77 -15.19
N PRO A 60 -7.70 21.12 -16.46
CA PRO A 60 -7.50 20.14 -17.52
C PRO A 60 -6.18 19.35 -17.40
N LEU A 61 -5.22 19.88 -16.62
CA LEU A 61 -3.93 19.26 -16.29
C LEU A 61 -3.73 19.31 -14.78
N LEU A 62 -3.39 18.19 -14.15
CA LEU A 62 -3.17 18.10 -12.70
C LEU A 62 -1.84 17.44 -12.37
N SER A 63 -1.26 17.77 -11.23
CA SER A 63 -0.15 17.01 -10.65
C SER A 63 -0.35 16.77 -9.15
N THR A 64 0.15 15.66 -8.64
CA THR A 64 0.04 15.27 -7.22
C THR A 64 1.32 14.61 -6.71
N VAL A 65 1.44 14.58 -5.38
CA VAL A 65 2.25 13.61 -4.65
C VAL A 65 1.29 12.79 -3.79
N GLN A 66 0.84 11.66 -4.31
CA GLN A 66 -0.19 10.85 -3.65
C GLN A 66 0.43 9.86 -2.67
N LYS A 67 -0.10 9.82 -1.44
CA LYS A 67 0.11 8.73 -0.50
C LYS A 67 -0.51 7.45 -1.04
N CYS A 68 0.27 6.39 -1.17
CA CYS A 68 -0.19 5.10 -1.67
C CYS A 68 0.06 4.00 -0.64
N PHE A 69 -0.85 3.03 -0.57
CA PHE A 69 -0.70 1.84 0.25
C PHE A 69 -1.04 0.58 -0.54
N ARG A 70 -0.08 -0.33 -0.76
CA ARG A 70 -0.27 -1.59 -1.48
C ARG A 70 -0.27 -2.77 -0.51
N THR A 71 -1.40 -3.45 -0.43
CA THR A 71 -1.55 -4.66 0.40
C THR A 71 -0.89 -5.93 -0.19
N PRO A 72 -0.83 -6.13 -1.52
CA PRO A 72 -0.14 -7.31 -2.07
C PRO A 72 1.35 -7.36 -1.67
N ASP A 73 2.00 -6.20 -1.60
CA ASP A 73 3.44 -6.08 -1.36
C ASP A 73 3.84 -6.34 0.11
N ILE A 74 2.87 -6.51 1.03
CA ILE A 74 3.15 -6.72 2.47
C ILE A 74 4.14 -7.88 2.68
N ASP A 75 3.96 -8.99 1.97
CA ASP A 75 4.77 -10.20 2.19
C ASP A 75 6.18 -10.09 1.62
N ASP A 76 6.40 -9.19 0.66
CA ASP A 76 7.70 -8.92 0.02
C ASP A 76 8.51 -7.88 0.79
N VAL A 77 7.84 -6.97 1.51
CA VAL A 77 8.52 -6.00 2.39
C VAL A 77 9.44 -6.72 3.37
N GLY A 78 10.71 -6.30 3.34
CA GLY A 78 11.80 -6.86 4.15
C GLY A 78 12.60 -7.98 3.47
N LEU A 79 12.14 -8.50 2.33
CA LEU A 79 12.85 -9.54 1.56
C LEU A 79 13.77 -8.94 0.49
N ASP A 80 13.35 -7.85 -0.15
CA ASP A 80 14.13 -7.11 -1.14
C ASP A 80 14.37 -5.65 -0.72
N GLY A 81 14.99 -4.88 -1.62
CA GLY A 81 15.39 -3.50 -1.40
C GLY A 81 14.44 -2.43 -1.93
N TYR A 82 13.26 -2.77 -2.47
CA TYR A 82 12.44 -1.84 -3.26
C TYR A 82 10.91 -2.00 -3.19
N HIS A 83 10.38 -3.09 -2.63
CA HIS A 83 8.96 -3.21 -2.29
C HIS A 83 8.65 -2.53 -0.96
N LEU A 84 7.51 -1.85 -0.93
CA LEU A 84 7.02 -1.01 0.17
C LEU A 84 5.52 -1.23 0.34
N THR A 85 5.02 -1.21 1.58
CA THR A 85 3.57 -1.14 1.80
C THR A 85 3.07 0.27 1.56
N PHE A 86 3.75 1.26 2.14
CA PHE A 86 3.45 2.67 2.00
C PHE A 86 4.55 3.37 1.20
N PHE A 87 4.14 4.16 0.21
CA PHE A 87 5.06 4.93 -0.62
C PHE A 87 4.38 6.19 -1.16
N GLU A 88 5.17 7.13 -1.68
CA GLU A 88 4.68 8.34 -2.32
C GLU A 88 4.75 8.20 -3.85
N MET A 89 3.66 8.52 -4.53
CA MET A 89 3.59 8.49 -6.00
C MET A 89 3.46 9.90 -6.56
N LEU A 90 4.46 10.34 -7.31
CA LEU A 90 4.43 11.55 -8.11
C LEU A 90 3.64 11.28 -9.39
N GLY A 91 2.62 12.08 -9.66
CA GLY A 91 1.79 11.89 -10.86
C GLY A 91 1.48 13.19 -11.58
N ASN A 92 1.49 13.13 -12.92
CA ASN A 92 0.97 14.15 -13.80
C ASN A 92 -0.18 13.57 -14.63
N PHE A 93 -1.28 14.30 -14.72
CA PHE A 93 -2.52 13.82 -15.32
C PHE A 93 -2.99 14.77 -16.41
N SER A 94 -3.34 14.22 -17.56
CA SER A 94 -3.93 14.95 -18.70
C SER A 94 -5.34 14.47 -18.94
N PHE A 95 -6.30 15.39 -18.86
CA PHE A 95 -7.71 15.11 -19.16
C PHE A 95 -8.06 15.60 -20.57
N GLY A 96 -7.70 14.79 -21.57
CA GLY A 96 -7.94 15.10 -22.98
C GLY A 96 -7.18 16.32 -23.52
N GLN A 97 -5.96 16.57 -23.04
CA GLN A 97 -5.11 17.67 -23.52
C GLN A 97 -3.96 17.16 -24.39
N TYR A 98 -2.91 16.62 -23.76
CA TYR A 98 -1.86 15.86 -24.42
C TYR A 98 -2.05 14.36 -24.19
N PHE A 99 -1.42 13.54 -25.03
CA PHE A 99 -1.45 12.08 -24.95
C PHE A 99 -0.02 11.51 -25.03
N LYS A 100 0.21 10.38 -25.71
CA LYS A 100 1.49 9.64 -25.73
C LYS A 100 2.71 10.53 -26.00
N GLU A 101 2.73 11.23 -27.12
CA GLU A 101 3.90 12.03 -27.53
C GLU A 101 4.24 13.12 -26.52
N GLY A 102 3.24 13.89 -26.08
CA GLY A 102 3.44 14.96 -25.11
C GLY A 102 3.79 14.44 -23.71
N ALA A 103 3.27 13.28 -23.31
CA ALA A 103 3.63 12.66 -22.04
C ALA A 103 5.09 12.21 -22.04
N ILE A 104 5.53 11.58 -23.13
CA ILE A 104 6.92 11.13 -23.33
C ILE A 104 7.87 12.34 -23.39
N ASP A 105 7.51 13.42 -24.09
CA ASP A 105 8.32 14.66 -24.13
C ASP A 105 8.52 15.25 -22.72
N LEU A 106 7.44 15.36 -21.94
CA LEU A 106 7.49 15.90 -20.58
C LEU A 106 8.33 15.02 -19.64
N ALA A 107 8.19 13.69 -19.75
CA ALA A 107 8.92 12.77 -18.92
C ALA A 107 10.41 12.76 -19.27
N TRP A 108 10.76 12.77 -20.57
CA TRP A 108 12.15 12.92 -21.03
C TRP A 108 12.79 14.22 -20.53
N GLU A 109 12.09 15.35 -20.68
CA GLU A 109 12.58 16.64 -20.18
C GLU A 109 12.81 16.59 -18.66
N PHE A 110 11.89 16.01 -17.89
CA PHE A 110 12.09 15.88 -16.45
C PHE A 110 13.29 15.00 -16.10
N VAL A 111 13.41 13.82 -16.72
CA VAL A 111 14.51 12.86 -16.45
C VAL A 111 15.88 13.46 -16.77
N PHE A 112 16.04 14.10 -17.93
CA PHE A 112 17.36 14.57 -18.37
C PHE A 112 17.65 16.04 -18.07
N GLU A 113 16.63 16.89 -17.91
CA GLU A 113 16.84 18.28 -17.55
C GLU A 113 16.77 18.54 -16.05
N GLN A 114 15.91 17.83 -15.32
CA GLN A 114 15.69 18.07 -13.89
C GLN A 114 16.39 17.03 -13.01
N LEU A 115 16.20 15.75 -13.29
CA LEU A 115 16.81 14.65 -12.51
C LEU A 115 18.28 14.46 -12.86
N LYS A 116 18.68 14.74 -14.11
CA LYS A 116 20.04 14.52 -14.63
C LYS A 116 20.46 13.05 -14.55
N VAL A 117 19.53 12.14 -14.83
CA VAL A 117 19.82 10.70 -14.93
C VAL A 117 20.83 10.46 -16.05
N ASP A 118 21.75 9.52 -15.84
CA ASP A 118 22.72 9.10 -16.84
C ASP A 118 22.00 8.44 -18.05
N PRO A 119 22.11 9.00 -19.26
CA PRO A 119 21.50 8.42 -20.46
C PRO A 119 21.95 6.98 -20.75
N ASP A 120 23.16 6.59 -20.32
CA ASP A 120 23.65 5.23 -20.52
C ASP A 120 23.01 4.18 -19.62
N ARG A 121 22.33 4.66 -18.57
CA ARG A 121 21.65 3.85 -17.55
C ARG A 121 20.13 3.85 -17.75
N PHE A 122 19.62 4.64 -18.70
CA PHE A 122 18.19 4.82 -18.93
C PHE A 122 17.65 3.84 -19.98
N TRP A 123 16.61 3.11 -19.60
CA TRP A 123 15.91 2.15 -20.45
C TRP A 123 14.40 2.42 -20.41
N VAL A 124 13.69 2.03 -21.46
CA VAL A 124 12.22 2.13 -21.49
C VAL A 124 11.59 0.83 -21.96
N SER A 125 10.36 0.58 -21.53
CA SER A 125 9.52 -0.48 -22.08
C SER A 125 8.29 0.08 -22.80
N VAL A 126 7.72 -0.69 -23.73
CA VAL A 126 6.53 -0.33 -24.49
C VAL A 126 5.66 -1.58 -24.68
N PHE A 127 4.34 -1.39 -24.71
CA PHE A 127 3.39 -2.48 -24.94
C PHE A 127 3.61 -3.22 -26.27
N ALA A 128 3.83 -4.53 -26.19
CA ALA A 128 4.05 -5.43 -27.33
C ALA A 128 2.77 -5.82 -28.09
N GLY A 129 1.60 -5.41 -27.60
CA GLY A 129 0.30 -5.85 -28.12
C GLY A 129 -0.29 -7.04 -27.36
N ASP A 130 -1.58 -7.28 -27.59
CA ASP A 130 -2.31 -8.44 -27.09
C ASP A 130 -3.34 -8.90 -28.14
N PRO A 131 -3.12 -10.07 -28.78
CA PRO A 131 -4.08 -10.65 -29.71
C PRO A 131 -5.47 -10.92 -29.11
N GLU A 132 -5.57 -11.22 -27.81
CA GLU A 132 -6.86 -11.49 -27.15
C GLU A 132 -7.71 -10.22 -27.03
N LEU A 133 -7.07 -9.08 -26.81
CA LEU A 133 -7.72 -7.76 -26.78
C LEU A 133 -7.88 -7.15 -28.19
N GLY A 134 -7.31 -7.79 -29.21
CA GLY A 134 -7.27 -7.26 -30.57
C GLY A 134 -6.41 -6.00 -30.70
N LEU A 135 -5.39 -5.86 -29.84
CA LEU A 135 -4.49 -4.71 -29.81
C LEU A 135 -3.12 -5.10 -30.40
N GLY A 136 -2.60 -4.25 -31.28
CA GLY A 136 -1.22 -4.34 -31.74
C GLY A 136 -0.23 -3.70 -30.76
N GLU A 137 1.05 -3.76 -31.12
CA GLU A 137 2.12 -3.00 -30.47
C GLU A 137 1.78 -1.50 -30.41
N ASP A 138 2.19 -0.83 -29.34
CA ASP A 138 2.06 0.63 -29.24
C ASP A 138 3.12 1.36 -30.06
N GLU A 139 2.98 1.31 -31.39
CA GLU A 139 3.92 1.91 -32.34
C GLU A 139 4.10 3.42 -32.14
N VAL A 140 3.11 4.12 -31.57
CA VAL A 140 3.19 5.56 -31.32
C VAL A 140 4.21 5.84 -30.21
N ALA A 141 4.14 5.11 -29.10
CA ALA A 141 5.10 5.24 -28.01
C ALA A 141 6.50 4.80 -28.45
N TYR A 142 6.62 3.67 -29.16
CA TYR A 142 7.90 3.17 -29.68
C TYR A 142 8.60 4.21 -30.56
N ARG A 143 7.92 4.71 -31.59
CA ARG A 143 8.50 5.70 -32.52
C ARG A 143 8.87 6.99 -31.82
N LYS A 144 8.05 7.45 -30.87
CA LYS A 144 8.35 8.67 -30.12
C LYS A 144 9.65 8.52 -29.32
N TRP A 145 9.87 7.38 -28.67
CA TRP A 145 11.13 7.12 -27.95
C TRP A 145 12.33 7.13 -28.89
N GLU A 146 12.21 6.48 -30.05
CA GLU A 146 13.25 6.48 -31.09
C GLU A 146 13.55 7.90 -31.60
N GLU A 147 12.52 8.71 -31.87
CA GLU A 147 12.63 10.09 -32.35
C GLU A 147 13.33 11.02 -31.37
N ILE A 148 13.10 10.86 -30.07
CA ILE A 148 13.78 11.64 -29.02
C ILE A 148 15.26 11.20 -28.87
N GLY A 149 15.63 10.05 -29.42
CA GLY A 149 16.99 9.55 -29.46
C GLY A 149 17.30 8.44 -28.47
N GLN A 150 16.28 7.76 -27.92
CA GLN A 150 16.50 6.55 -27.14
C GLN A 150 17.01 5.43 -28.06
N PRO A 151 18.12 4.75 -27.73
CA PRO A 151 18.64 3.67 -28.56
C PRO A 151 17.62 2.54 -28.72
N PRO A 152 17.39 2.00 -29.94
CA PRO A 152 16.42 0.92 -30.17
C PRO A 152 16.63 -0.31 -29.28
N GLU A 153 17.88 -0.67 -28.99
CA GLU A 153 18.22 -1.78 -28.09
C GLU A 153 17.81 -1.56 -26.63
N ARG A 154 17.52 -0.31 -26.24
CA ARG A 154 17.04 0.10 -24.91
C ARG A 154 15.55 0.46 -24.90
N ILE A 155 14.81 0.15 -25.97
CA ILE A 155 13.34 0.20 -26.03
C ILE A 155 12.84 -1.24 -26.05
N VAL A 156 12.29 -1.71 -24.93
CA VAL A 156 11.91 -3.11 -24.74
C VAL A 156 10.42 -3.31 -24.90
N LEU A 157 10.02 -4.16 -25.87
CA LEU A 157 8.64 -4.59 -25.98
C LEU A 157 8.30 -5.62 -24.90
N LEU A 158 7.31 -5.32 -24.04
CA LEU A 158 6.83 -6.23 -22.99
C LEU A 158 5.35 -6.59 -23.18
N PRO A 159 4.93 -7.78 -22.72
CA PRO A 159 3.56 -8.26 -22.89
C PRO A 159 2.56 -7.50 -22.02
N ARG A 160 1.27 -7.79 -22.21
CA ARG A 160 0.16 -7.23 -21.42
C ARG A 160 0.34 -7.30 -19.90
N SER A 161 0.96 -8.35 -19.37
CA SER A 161 1.16 -8.48 -17.93
C SER A 161 2.08 -7.40 -17.33
N GLU A 162 2.88 -6.75 -18.17
CA GLU A 162 3.85 -5.72 -17.77
C GLU A 162 3.46 -4.35 -18.34
N ASN A 163 3.09 -4.28 -19.64
CA ASN A 163 2.82 -3.02 -20.32
C ASN A 163 1.36 -2.77 -20.74
N PHE A 164 0.41 -3.16 -19.90
CA PHE A 164 -0.99 -2.78 -20.07
C PHE A 164 -1.63 -2.59 -18.70
N TRP A 165 -2.01 -1.36 -18.43
CA TRP A 165 -2.48 -0.97 -17.11
C TRP A 165 -4.02 -0.97 -17.03
N ASP A 166 -4.56 -1.52 -15.95
CA ASP A 166 -5.97 -1.44 -15.58
C ASP A 166 -6.17 -1.23 -14.06
N VAL A 167 -7.40 -0.89 -13.66
CA VAL A 167 -7.76 -0.59 -12.26
C VAL A 167 -7.85 -1.83 -11.35
N GLY A 168 -7.48 -3.02 -11.82
CA GLY A 168 -7.70 -4.31 -11.15
C GLY A 168 -9.13 -4.84 -11.34
N GLY A 169 -9.79 -4.45 -12.43
CA GLY A 169 -11.19 -4.77 -12.71
C GLY A 169 -11.81 -3.87 -13.79
N PRO A 170 -13.16 -3.79 -13.86
CA PRO A 170 -13.82 -2.93 -14.84
C PRO A 170 -13.53 -1.45 -14.59
N GLY A 171 -13.12 -0.72 -15.63
CA GLY A 171 -12.76 0.69 -15.52
C GLY A 171 -11.81 1.16 -16.62
N PRO A 172 -11.28 2.39 -16.52
CA PRO A 172 -10.37 2.95 -17.51
C PRO A 172 -9.05 2.17 -17.52
N CYS A 173 -8.52 1.92 -18.71
CA CYS A 173 -7.31 1.14 -18.94
C CYS A 173 -6.61 1.57 -20.24
N GLY A 174 -5.41 1.06 -20.47
CA GLY A 174 -4.69 1.28 -21.73
C GLY A 174 -3.25 0.75 -21.72
N PRO A 175 -2.57 0.80 -22.87
CA PRO A 175 -1.14 0.53 -22.92
C PRO A 175 -0.38 1.58 -22.11
N ASP A 176 0.81 1.22 -21.67
CA ASP A 176 1.71 2.12 -20.97
C ASP A 176 3.15 1.96 -21.47
N THR A 177 4.01 2.84 -20.98
CA THR A 177 5.46 2.78 -21.17
C THR A 177 6.13 3.09 -19.85
N GLU A 178 7.12 2.27 -19.47
CA GLU A 178 7.80 2.40 -18.19
C GLU A 178 9.26 2.76 -18.38
N MET A 179 9.81 3.45 -17.39
CA MET A 179 11.19 3.91 -17.33
C MET A 179 11.96 3.12 -16.30
N PHE A 180 13.13 2.64 -16.70
CA PHE A 180 14.00 1.82 -15.87
C PHE A 180 15.38 2.44 -15.73
N TYR A 181 15.94 2.31 -14.53
CA TYR A 181 17.34 2.58 -14.27
C TYR A 181 18.13 1.27 -14.24
N ASP A 182 19.21 1.20 -15.01
CA ASP A 182 20.11 0.05 -15.11
C ASP A 182 21.28 0.19 -14.12
N TRP A 183 21.20 -0.54 -13.00
CA TRP A 183 22.26 -0.57 -12.00
C TRP A 183 23.60 -1.12 -12.51
N GLY A 184 23.60 -1.82 -13.64
CA GLY A 184 24.80 -2.33 -14.31
C GLY A 184 24.80 -3.83 -14.44
N THR A 185 25.62 -4.33 -15.37
CA THR A 185 25.73 -5.76 -15.66
C THR A 185 26.22 -6.57 -14.46
N GLU A 186 26.95 -5.95 -13.54
CA GLU A 186 27.38 -6.50 -12.25
C GLU A 186 26.21 -6.89 -11.32
N HIS A 187 25.04 -6.28 -11.51
CA HIS A 187 23.80 -6.60 -10.81
C HIS A 187 22.86 -7.49 -11.65
N GLY A 188 23.26 -7.86 -12.87
CA GLY A 188 22.50 -8.69 -13.79
C GLY A 188 22.64 -10.19 -13.52
N CYS A 189 21.70 -10.97 -14.04
CA CYS A 189 21.74 -12.44 -13.94
C CYS A 189 22.78 -13.11 -14.89
N GLY A 190 23.51 -12.34 -15.70
CA GLY A 190 24.49 -12.84 -16.67
C GLY A 190 23.90 -13.40 -17.97
N GLU A 191 22.57 -13.54 -18.04
CA GLU A 191 21.87 -13.99 -19.25
C GLU A 191 21.83 -12.90 -20.33
N ALA A 192 21.86 -13.31 -21.60
CA ALA A 192 21.90 -12.39 -22.75
C ALA A 192 20.61 -11.56 -22.90
N ASP A 193 19.49 -12.06 -22.40
CA ASP A 193 18.17 -11.41 -22.39
C ASP A 193 17.92 -10.60 -21.10
N CYS A 194 18.95 -10.36 -20.27
CA CYS A 194 18.83 -9.54 -19.06
C CYS A 194 18.58 -8.07 -19.43
N LYS A 195 17.31 -7.70 -19.51
CA LYS A 195 16.76 -6.36 -19.84
C LYS A 195 15.55 -6.03 -18.93
N PRO A 196 14.92 -4.84 -19.01
CA PRO A 196 13.64 -4.57 -18.34
C PRO A 196 12.63 -5.72 -18.48
N GLY A 197 11.90 -6.02 -17.40
CA GLY A 197 11.04 -7.21 -17.29
C GLY A 197 11.76 -8.50 -16.84
N CYS A 198 13.07 -8.44 -16.55
CA CYS A 198 13.79 -9.60 -16.02
C CYS A 198 13.44 -9.87 -14.55
N THR A 199 12.81 -11.01 -14.27
CA THR A 199 12.43 -11.43 -12.91
C THR A 199 13.52 -12.21 -12.16
N ARG A 200 14.70 -12.36 -12.75
CA ARG A 200 15.81 -13.18 -12.20
C ARG A 200 16.84 -12.39 -11.41
N CYS A 201 16.82 -11.06 -11.50
CA CYS A 201 17.79 -10.17 -10.86
C CYS A 201 17.21 -8.77 -10.65
N GLU A 202 17.88 -7.95 -9.86
CA GLU A 202 17.45 -6.60 -9.48
C GLU A 202 18.14 -5.49 -10.29
N ARG A 203 18.75 -5.83 -11.43
CA ARG A 203 19.52 -4.89 -12.27
C ARG A 203 18.70 -3.69 -12.74
N PHE A 204 17.45 -3.91 -13.14
CA PHE A 204 16.61 -2.87 -13.72
C PHE A 204 15.55 -2.46 -12.69
N LEU A 205 15.62 -1.20 -12.24
CA LEU A 205 14.65 -0.62 -11.33
C LEU A 205 13.66 0.25 -12.11
N GLU A 206 12.40 -0.17 -12.17
CA GLU A 206 11.30 0.70 -12.63
C GLU A 206 11.17 1.87 -11.67
N PHE A 207 11.11 3.10 -12.20
CA PHE A 207 10.92 4.29 -11.37
C PHE A 207 9.82 5.23 -11.88
N TRP A 208 9.34 5.08 -13.11
CA TRP A 208 8.25 5.89 -13.64
C TRP A 208 7.44 5.13 -14.71
N ASN A 209 6.13 5.02 -14.51
CA ASN A 209 5.18 4.49 -15.49
C ASN A 209 4.30 5.61 -16.08
N LEU A 210 4.11 5.60 -17.40
CA LEU A 210 3.22 6.49 -18.16
C LEU A 210 2.09 5.67 -18.81
N VAL A 211 0.89 5.77 -18.26
CA VAL A 211 -0.31 5.06 -18.71
C VAL A 211 -1.11 5.91 -19.68
N PHE A 212 -1.46 5.31 -20.82
CA PHE A 212 -2.21 5.93 -21.89
C PHE A 212 -3.67 5.45 -21.88
N MET A 213 -4.48 6.04 -21.01
CA MET A 213 -5.88 5.67 -20.84
C MET A 213 -6.70 6.04 -22.08
N GLU A 214 -7.00 5.04 -22.91
CA GLU A 214 -7.80 5.19 -24.12
C GLU A 214 -8.97 4.19 -24.22
N PHE A 215 -9.06 3.23 -23.29
CA PHE A 215 -10.12 2.24 -23.24
C PHE A 215 -10.80 2.17 -21.87
N GLU A 216 -12.02 1.65 -21.85
CA GLU A 216 -12.70 1.14 -20.66
C GLU A 216 -12.83 -0.38 -20.81
N LEU A 217 -12.30 -1.11 -19.81
CA LEU A 217 -12.48 -2.54 -19.65
C LEU A 217 -13.80 -2.83 -18.96
N HIS A 218 -14.64 -3.64 -19.59
CA HIS A 218 -15.93 -4.06 -19.05
C HIS A 218 -15.80 -5.36 -18.26
N ALA A 219 -16.79 -5.66 -17.43
CA ALA A 219 -16.81 -6.88 -16.61
C ALA A 219 -16.86 -8.19 -17.43
N ASP A 220 -17.28 -8.13 -18.69
CA ASP A 220 -17.26 -9.23 -19.64
C ASP A 220 -15.91 -9.37 -20.40
N GLY A 221 -14.91 -8.53 -20.05
CA GLY A 221 -13.59 -8.51 -20.68
C GLY A 221 -13.52 -7.70 -21.97
N LYS A 222 -14.63 -7.07 -22.41
CA LYS A 222 -14.64 -6.24 -23.61
C LYS A 222 -13.94 -4.90 -23.38
N LEU A 223 -13.26 -4.39 -24.40
CA LEU A 223 -12.75 -3.01 -24.44
C LEU A 223 -13.65 -2.10 -25.26
N THR A 224 -13.89 -0.89 -24.77
CA THR A 224 -14.49 0.20 -25.55
C THR A 224 -13.66 1.47 -25.45
N PRO A 225 -13.54 2.28 -26.52
CA PRO A 225 -12.82 3.55 -26.43
C PRO A 225 -13.42 4.50 -25.41
N LEU A 226 -12.56 5.19 -24.65
CA LEU A 226 -12.97 6.29 -23.77
C LEU A 226 -13.41 7.50 -24.59
N PRO A 227 -14.27 8.38 -24.04
CA PRO A 227 -14.71 9.61 -24.72
C PRO A 227 -13.55 10.56 -25.06
N LYS A 228 -12.48 10.50 -24.27
CA LYS A 228 -11.24 11.26 -24.44
C LYS A 228 -10.07 10.36 -24.08
N GLN A 229 -8.97 10.51 -24.81
CA GLN A 229 -7.69 9.94 -24.44
C GLN A 229 -7.11 10.74 -23.27
N ASN A 230 -6.67 10.06 -22.24
CA ASN A 230 -6.13 10.67 -21.03
C ASN A 230 -4.73 10.12 -20.74
N VAL A 231 -3.96 10.86 -19.95
CA VAL A 231 -2.66 10.40 -19.44
C VAL A 231 -2.74 10.33 -17.93
N ASP A 232 -2.26 9.21 -17.42
CA ASP A 232 -1.94 8.99 -16.02
C ASP A 232 -0.45 8.61 -15.92
N THR A 233 0.23 9.05 -14.87
CA THR A 233 1.61 8.64 -14.65
C THR A 233 1.84 8.40 -13.17
N GLY A 234 2.72 7.46 -12.84
CA GLY A 234 3.16 7.22 -11.47
C GLY A 234 4.68 7.06 -11.40
N MET A 235 5.34 7.94 -10.65
CA MET A 235 6.77 7.83 -10.32
C MET A 235 6.92 7.67 -8.80
N GLY A 236 7.56 6.58 -8.37
CA GLY A 236 7.76 6.30 -6.95
C GLY A 236 8.87 7.17 -6.37
N VAL A 237 8.54 8.04 -5.40
CA VAL A 237 9.52 8.96 -4.78
C VAL A 237 10.72 8.20 -4.23
N GLU A 238 10.47 7.10 -3.54
CA GLU A 238 11.48 6.28 -2.88
C GLU A 238 12.44 5.62 -3.89
N ARG A 239 11.91 5.10 -5.00
CA ARG A 239 12.71 4.48 -6.06
C ARG A 239 13.52 5.52 -6.82
N THR A 240 12.92 6.65 -7.18
CA THR A 240 13.64 7.74 -7.85
C THR A 240 14.68 8.37 -6.91
N ALA A 241 14.42 8.48 -5.61
CA ALA A 241 15.41 8.91 -4.63
C ALA A 241 16.62 7.96 -4.58
N ALA A 242 16.38 6.64 -4.66
CA ALA A 242 17.45 5.64 -4.74
C ALA A 242 18.35 5.86 -5.97
N VAL A 243 17.75 6.13 -7.14
CA VAL A 243 18.48 6.49 -8.36
C VAL A 243 19.29 7.77 -8.17
N LEU A 244 18.69 8.85 -7.66
CA LEU A 244 19.34 10.15 -7.48
C LEU A 244 20.47 10.13 -6.44
N GLN A 245 20.36 9.26 -5.44
CA GLN A 245 21.35 9.10 -4.37
C GLN A 245 22.35 7.98 -4.67
N ASN A 246 22.18 7.30 -5.80
CA ASN A 246 23.03 6.21 -6.27
C ASN A 246 23.17 5.08 -5.22
N VAL A 247 22.03 4.63 -4.69
CA VAL A 247 21.91 3.51 -3.74
C VAL A 247 20.93 2.47 -4.28
N MET A 248 21.28 1.19 -4.20
CA MET A 248 20.49 0.08 -4.77
C MET A 248 19.15 -0.13 -4.06
N THR A 249 19.04 0.31 -2.82
CA THR A 249 17.87 0.06 -1.98
C THR A 249 17.25 1.35 -1.50
N VAL A 250 15.91 1.40 -1.53
CA VAL A 250 15.14 2.55 -1.02
C VAL A 250 15.43 2.82 0.45
N TYR A 251 15.78 1.79 1.21
CA TYR A 251 16.08 1.87 2.64
C TYR A 251 17.37 2.63 2.96
N GLU A 252 18.26 2.81 1.98
CA GLU A 252 19.49 3.61 2.10
C GLU A 252 19.27 5.09 1.77
N THR A 253 18.09 5.46 1.27
CA THR A 253 17.78 6.84 0.92
C THR A 253 17.48 7.70 2.14
N ASP A 254 17.61 9.02 2.00
CA ASP A 254 17.20 10.01 2.99
C ASP A 254 15.75 9.84 3.50
N VAL A 255 14.87 9.18 2.72
CA VAL A 255 13.50 8.83 3.12
C VAL A 255 13.47 7.86 4.30
N TYR A 256 14.45 6.96 4.43
CA TYR A 256 14.45 5.92 5.47
C TYR A 256 15.55 6.09 6.51
N GLN A 257 16.63 6.82 6.20
CA GLN A 257 17.81 6.89 7.07
C GLN A 257 17.55 7.50 8.45
N ALA A 258 16.54 8.36 8.63
CA ALA A 258 16.15 8.82 9.96
C ALA A 258 15.56 7.68 10.81
N ILE A 259 14.64 6.91 10.22
CA ILE A 259 13.98 5.78 10.88
C ILE A 259 14.98 4.64 11.14
N MET A 260 15.83 4.32 10.17
CA MET A 260 16.85 3.27 10.31
C MET A 260 17.83 3.56 11.46
N ARG A 261 18.29 4.81 11.57
CA ARG A 261 19.16 5.23 12.68
C ARG A 261 18.44 5.13 14.02
N TRP A 262 17.19 5.58 14.09
CA TRP A 262 16.41 5.48 15.32
C TRP A 262 16.24 4.03 15.77
N ILE A 263 15.94 3.10 14.85
CA ILE A 263 15.84 1.67 15.17
C ILE A 263 17.18 1.15 15.71
N ALA A 264 18.29 1.48 15.05
CA ALA A 264 19.62 1.03 15.46
C ALA A 264 20.02 1.58 16.84
N ASP A 265 19.77 2.86 17.10
CA ASP A 265 20.09 3.52 18.36
C ASP A 265 19.27 2.95 19.53
N GLU A 266 17.98 2.68 19.32
CA GLU A 266 17.08 2.15 20.36
C GLU A 266 17.27 0.65 20.61
N SER A 267 17.62 -0.13 19.58
CA SER A 267 17.81 -1.58 19.69
C SER A 267 19.24 -1.98 20.03
N GLY A 268 20.22 -1.13 19.73
CA GLY A 268 21.64 -1.47 19.79
C GLY A 268 22.09 -2.44 18.70
N VAL A 269 21.26 -2.71 17.68
CA VAL A 269 21.54 -3.61 16.55
C VAL A 269 21.51 -2.78 15.26
N ALA A 270 22.58 -2.81 14.46
CA ALA A 270 22.64 -2.00 13.25
C ALA A 270 22.02 -2.69 12.02
N TYR A 271 21.56 -1.87 11.07
CA TYR A 271 21.18 -2.34 9.74
C TYR A 271 22.38 -3.01 9.04
N GLY A 272 22.19 -4.24 8.56
CA GLY A 272 23.26 -5.01 7.91
C GLY A 272 24.09 -5.91 8.83
N ASP A 273 23.90 -5.85 10.16
CA ASP A 273 24.65 -6.72 11.11
C ASP A 273 24.36 -8.21 10.89
N SER A 274 23.13 -8.53 10.48
CA SER A 274 22.73 -9.88 10.06
C SER A 274 21.57 -9.82 9.06
N PRO A 275 21.25 -10.92 8.35
CA PRO A 275 20.04 -11.00 7.52
C PRO A 275 18.75 -10.72 8.31
N GLU A 276 18.67 -11.19 9.56
CA GLU A 276 17.53 -10.95 10.44
C GLU A 276 17.44 -9.47 10.84
N ALA A 277 18.56 -8.85 11.22
CA ALA A 277 18.61 -7.43 11.53
C ALA A 277 18.19 -6.58 10.32
N THR A 278 18.69 -6.92 9.13
CA THR A 278 18.36 -6.26 7.86
C THR A 278 16.86 -6.32 7.59
N LYS A 279 16.27 -7.53 7.65
CA LYS A 279 14.84 -7.74 7.45
C LYS A 279 14.00 -6.98 8.47
N ALA A 280 14.36 -7.03 9.75
CA ALA A 280 13.64 -6.36 10.82
C ALA A 280 13.63 -4.83 10.65
N HIS A 281 14.79 -4.23 10.34
CA HIS A 281 14.90 -2.80 10.07
C HIS A 281 14.02 -2.35 8.90
N ARG A 282 14.05 -3.09 7.78
CA ARG A 282 13.22 -2.82 6.60
C ARG A 282 11.73 -2.84 6.94
N ILE A 283 11.27 -3.90 7.60
CA ILE A 283 9.85 -4.05 7.98
C ILE A 283 9.44 -2.97 8.98
N LEU A 284 10.24 -2.70 10.01
CA LEU A 284 9.94 -1.67 11.00
C LEU A 284 9.86 -0.28 10.37
N ALA A 285 10.78 0.04 9.46
CA ALA A 285 10.80 1.35 8.83
C ALA A 285 9.64 1.55 7.85
N ASP A 286 9.35 0.55 7.01
CA ASP A 286 8.20 0.57 6.10
C ASP A 286 6.87 0.59 6.85
N HIS A 287 6.63 -0.40 7.72
CA HIS A 287 5.37 -0.49 8.45
C HIS A 287 5.20 0.65 9.45
N GLY A 288 6.30 1.23 9.96
CA GLY A 288 6.30 2.45 10.76
C GLY A 288 5.66 3.63 10.00
N ARG A 289 6.06 3.85 8.75
CA ARG A 289 5.42 4.84 7.86
C ARG A 289 3.96 4.46 7.60
N GLY A 290 3.72 3.23 7.15
CA GLY A 290 2.40 2.75 6.79
C GLY A 290 1.36 2.88 7.91
N MET A 291 1.66 2.37 9.11
CA MET A 291 0.72 2.42 10.25
C MET A 291 0.47 3.85 10.73
N THR A 292 1.48 4.73 10.65
CA THR A 292 1.37 6.14 11.02
C THR A 292 0.40 6.87 10.08
N PHE A 293 0.54 6.69 8.77
CA PHE A 293 -0.36 7.30 7.79
C PHE A 293 -1.77 6.70 7.82
N LEU A 294 -1.91 5.39 8.00
CA LEU A 294 -3.23 4.77 8.17
C LEU A 294 -3.96 5.31 9.40
N ALA A 295 -3.26 5.44 10.53
CA ALA A 295 -3.82 6.01 11.75
C ALA A 295 -4.21 7.49 11.55
N ALA A 296 -3.36 8.27 10.86
CA ALA A 296 -3.64 9.66 10.54
C ALA A 296 -4.89 9.82 9.64
N ASP A 297 -5.13 8.89 8.72
CA ASP A 297 -6.35 8.84 7.91
C ASP A 297 -7.57 8.25 8.65
N GLY A 298 -7.45 7.95 9.95
CA GLY A 298 -8.55 7.53 10.82
C GLY A 298 -8.84 6.03 10.82
N ILE A 299 -7.93 5.20 10.30
CA ILE A 299 -8.06 3.74 10.33
C ILE A 299 -7.62 3.24 11.72
N THR A 300 -8.40 2.32 12.29
CA THR A 300 -8.08 1.65 13.56
C THR A 300 -7.98 0.13 13.37
N PRO A 301 -7.10 -0.58 14.11
CA PRO A 301 -6.97 -2.03 14.01
C PRO A 301 -8.29 -2.79 14.28
N SER A 302 -8.68 -3.69 13.38
CA SER A 302 -9.91 -4.49 13.48
C SER A 302 -9.71 -5.92 12.92
N ASN A 303 -10.77 -6.73 12.91
CA ASN A 303 -10.74 -8.09 12.35
C ASN A 303 -11.06 -8.16 10.85
N GLU A 304 -11.39 -7.03 10.21
CA GLU A 304 -11.85 -7.03 8.81
C GLU A 304 -11.46 -5.76 8.05
N GLY A 305 -11.47 -5.86 6.71
CA GLY A 305 -11.20 -4.73 5.81
C GLY A 305 -9.89 -4.01 6.11
N ARG A 306 -9.94 -2.67 6.09
CA ARG A 306 -8.77 -1.79 6.32
C ARG A 306 -8.17 -1.97 7.71
N GLY A 307 -9.03 -2.20 8.72
CA GLY A 307 -8.57 -2.41 10.09
C GLY A 307 -7.81 -3.71 10.25
N TYR A 308 -8.15 -4.76 9.49
CA TYR A 308 -7.35 -5.99 9.46
C TYR A 308 -5.97 -5.75 8.84
N VAL A 309 -5.88 -4.97 7.75
CA VAL A 309 -4.60 -4.60 7.13
C VAL A 309 -3.71 -3.85 8.13
N MET A 310 -4.27 -2.81 8.78
CA MET A 310 -3.54 -2.04 9.79
C MET A 310 -3.07 -2.94 10.94
N ARG A 311 -3.95 -3.82 11.43
CA ARG A 311 -3.59 -4.80 12.46
C ARG A 311 -2.46 -5.71 12.02
N ARG A 312 -2.51 -6.23 10.79
CA ARG A 312 -1.50 -7.15 10.24
C ARG A 312 -0.12 -6.50 10.22
N ILE A 313 0.00 -5.28 9.68
CA ILE A 313 1.31 -4.59 9.62
C ILE A 313 1.82 -4.20 11.01
N ILE A 314 0.95 -3.79 11.94
CA ILE A 314 1.35 -3.49 13.32
C ILE A 314 1.89 -4.75 14.00
N ARG A 315 1.16 -5.86 13.92
CA ARG A 315 1.57 -7.11 14.59
C ARG A 315 2.86 -7.69 14.00
N ARG A 316 3.04 -7.57 12.69
CA ARG A 316 4.29 -7.93 12.02
C ARG A 316 5.45 -7.02 12.46
N ALA A 317 5.24 -5.71 12.56
CA ALA A 317 6.24 -4.78 13.08
C ALA A 317 6.60 -5.08 14.55
N VAL A 318 5.62 -5.35 15.41
CA VAL A 318 5.87 -5.72 16.83
C VAL A 318 6.68 -7.01 16.93
N GLN A 319 6.39 -8.00 16.08
CA GLN A 319 7.16 -9.24 16.06
C GLN A 319 8.61 -9.02 15.59
N GLN A 320 8.86 -8.15 14.61
CA GLN A 320 10.20 -7.82 14.14
C GLN A 320 10.98 -6.94 15.14
N ALA A 321 10.29 -6.03 15.85
CA ALA A 321 10.88 -5.26 16.95
C ALA A 321 11.49 -6.17 18.02
N GLY A 322 10.79 -7.25 18.38
CA GLY A 322 11.32 -8.26 19.30
C GLY A 322 12.56 -9.00 18.81
N ARG A 323 12.78 -9.11 17.48
CA ARG A 323 13.99 -9.75 16.91
C ARG A 323 15.24 -8.93 17.07
N VAL A 324 15.12 -7.61 17.01
CA VAL A 324 16.23 -6.68 17.22
C VAL A 324 16.33 -6.24 18.67
N GLY A 325 15.40 -6.65 19.55
CA GLY A 325 15.45 -6.36 20.97
C GLY A 325 14.95 -4.95 21.34
N LEU A 326 14.05 -4.38 20.53
CA LEU A 326 13.37 -3.14 20.90
C LEU A 326 12.42 -3.37 22.09
N GLU A 327 12.60 -2.58 23.14
CA GLU A 327 11.78 -2.65 24.35
C GLU A 327 10.57 -1.71 24.26
N PRO A 328 9.33 -2.21 24.45
CA PRO A 328 8.13 -1.39 24.37
C PRO A 328 8.03 -0.39 25.55
N PRO A 329 7.33 0.75 25.36
CA PRO A 329 6.62 1.15 24.16
C PRO A 329 7.53 1.81 23.10
N TYR A 330 7.42 1.38 21.85
CA TYR A 330 8.23 1.91 20.74
C TYR A 330 7.39 2.36 19.54
N LEU A 331 6.17 1.86 19.32
CA LEU A 331 5.40 2.24 18.12
C LEU A 331 5.04 3.73 18.07
N ALA A 332 4.66 4.34 19.19
CA ALA A 332 4.36 5.78 19.24
C ALA A 332 5.61 6.63 18.98
N ARG A 333 6.76 6.21 19.52
CA ARG A 333 8.06 6.89 19.31
C ARG A 333 8.56 6.75 17.87
N LEU A 334 8.37 5.57 17.27
CA LEU A 334 8.63 5.35 15.84
C LEU A 334 7.74 6.25 14.97
N ALA A 335 6.46 6.38 15.33
CA ALA A 335 5.55 7.29 14.64
C ALA A 335 6.00 8.76 14.78
N ASP A 336 6.58 9.18 15.91
CA ASP A 336 7.13 10.54 16.05
C ASP A 336 8.22 10.82 15.03
N VAL A 337 9.14 9.88 14.78
CA VAL A 337 10.18 10.01 13.75
C VAL A 337 9.56 10.19 12.36
N VAL A 338 8.50 9.43 12.04
CA VAL A 338 7.78 9.55 10.77
C VAL A 338 7.09 10.91 10.66
N ILE A 339 6.39 11.35 11.71
CA ILE A 339 5.68 12.64 11.71
C ILE A 339 6.68 13.78 11.52
N GLU A 340 7.79 13.77 12.26
CA GLU A 340 8.82 14.80 12.16
C GLU A 340 9.40 14.93 10.76
N GLN A 341 9.64 13.80 10.10
CA GLN A 341 10.19 13.75 8.74
C GLN A 341 9.19 14.18 7.66
N MET A 342 7.89 13.89 7.85
CA MET A 342 6.89 13.94 6.78
C MET A 342 5.88 15.09 6.94
N GLN A 343 5.79 15.76 8.10
CA GLN A 343 4.80 16.79 8.41
C GLN A 343 4.79 17.98 7.44
N ASP A 344 5.92 18.33 6.83
CA ASP A 344 6.00 19.44 5.86
C ASP A 344 5.18 19.17 4.59
N GLY A 345 5.11 17.90 4.17
CA GLY A 345 4.28 17.45 3.05
C GLY A 345 2.86 17.04 3.46
N TYR A 346 2.70 16.63 4.72
CA TYR A 346 1.48 16.00 5.26
C TYR A 346 1.16 16.57 6.65
N PRO A 347 0.67 17.82 6.75
CA PRO A 347 0.43 18.49 8.02
C PRO A 347 -0.62 17.78 8.88
N GLU A 348 -1.48 16.95 8.29
CA GLU A 348 -2.44 16.11 9.00
C GLU A 348 -1.77 15.13 9.98
N LEU A 349 -0.51 14.74 9.74
CA LEU A 349 0.25 13.87 10.64
C LEU A 349 0.44 14.53 12.02
N GLU A 350 0.85 15.79 12.03
CA GLU A 350 1.01 16.56 13.27
C GLU A 350 -0.34 16.84 13.90
N GLN A 351 -1.34 17.23 13.10
CA GLN A 351 -2.70 17.50 13.58
C GLN A 351 -3.32 16.29 14.29
N HIS A 352 -3.01 15.07 13.82
CA HIS A 352 -3.54 13.83 14.36
C HIS A 352 -2.56 13.07 15.27
N ARG A 353 -1.40 13.65 15.63
CA ARG A 353 -0.35 12.99 16.44
C ARG A 353 -0.89 12.28 17.68
N THR A 354 -1.77 12.95 18.44
CA THR A 354 -2.38 12.39 19.66
C THR A 354 -3.20 11.13 19.38
N GLU A 355 -3.96 11.13 18.29
CA GLU A 355 -4.80 9.99 17.90
C GLU A 355 -3.95 8.84 17.35
N ILE A 356 -2.92 9.15 16.55
CA ILE A 356 -1.93 8.18 16.06
C ILE A 356 -1.30 7.46 17.25
N HIS A 357 -0.80 8.20 18.24
CA HIS A 357 -0.21 7.65 19.46
C HIS A 357 -1.18 6.74 20.20
N ARG A 358 -2.42 7.19 20.38
CA ARG A 358 -3.46 6.43 21.08
C ARG A 358 -3.75 5.09 20.39
N ILE A 359 -3.90 5.10 19.07
CA ILE A 359 -4.21 3.90 18.28
C ILE A 359 -3.05 2.91 18.33
N LEU A 360 -1.83 3.37 18.07
CA LEU A 360 -0.66 2.50 17.98
C LEU A 360 -0.28 1.90 19.36
N SER A 361 -0.32 2.71 20.42
CA SER A 361 -0.02 2.24 21.78
C SER A 361 -1.02 1.18 22.25
N ALA A 362 -2.31 1.37 21.95
CA ALA A 362 -3.34 0.42 22.36
C ALA A 362 -3.18 -0.95 21.69
N GLU A 363 -2.81 -1.00 20.41
CA GLU A 363 -2.58 -2.28 19.72
C GLU A 363 -1.24 -2.91 20.11
N GLU A 364 -0.18 -2.12 20.35
CA GLU A 364 1.10 -2.60 20.88
C GLU A 364 0.92 -3.30 22.23
N GLU A 365 0.24 -2.64 23.17
CA GLU A 365 -0.03 -3.21 24.50
C GLU A 365 -0.86 -4.49 24.40
N ARG A 366 -1.96 -4.45 23.63
CA ARG A 366 -2.87 -5.59 23.48
C ARG A 366 -2.17 -6.81 22.89
N PHE A 367 -1.39 -6.62 21.82
CA PHE A 367 -0.72 -7.73 21.17
C PHE A 367 0.53 -8.19 21.91
N GLY A 368 1.28 -7.28 22.56
CA GLY A 368 2.45 -7.63 23.37
C GLY A 368 2.13 -8.66 24.46
N GLN A 369 0.95 -8.56 25.09
CA GLN A 369 0.47 -9.52 26.11
C GLN A 369 0.22 -10.95 25.57
N THR A 370 -0.04 -11.10 24.27
CA THR A 370 -0.29 -12.42 23.65
C THR A 370 0.89 -12.91 22.83
N LEU A 371 1.72 -12.02 22.29
CA LEU A 371 2.86 -12.33 21.43
C LEU A 371 3.81 -13.34 22.07
N ALA A 372 4.28 -13.08 23.30
CA ALA A 372 5.24 -13.96 23.98
C ALA A 372 4.68 -15.38 24.19
N ARG A 373 3.38 -15.52 24.44
CA ARG A 373 2.71 -16.82 24.59
C ARG A 373 2.52 -17.50 23.24
N GLY A 374 2.09 -16.75 22.22
CA GLY A 374 1.92 -17.26 20.87
C GLY A 374 3.23 -17.73 20.25
N MET A 375 4.33 -17.00 20.46
CA MET A 375 5.67 -17.41 20.01
C MET A 375 6.13 -18.71 20.67
N ARG A 376 5.89 -18.90 21.97
CA ARG A 376 6.21 -20.18 22.64
C ARG A 376 5.42 -21.34 22.04
N LEU A 377 4.12 -21.16 21.83
CA LEU A 377 3.29 -22.18 21.18
C LEU A 377 3.79 -22.47 19.75
N PHE A 378 4.13 -21.44 18.98
CA PHE A 378 4.70 -21.61 17.64
C PHE A 378 5.99 -22.45 17.68
N GLU A 379 6.92 -22.17 18.59
CA GLU A 379 8.16 -22.94 18.72
C GLU A 379 7.88 -24.41 19.11
N GLU A 380 6.91 -24.65 19.99
CA GLU A 380 6.47 -26.01 20.34
C GLU A 380 5.89 -26.77 19.14
N ILE A 381 5.09 -26.09 18.30
CA ILE A 381 4.55 -26.67 17.06
C ILE A 381 5.70 -26.96 16.09
N ALA A 382 6.57 -25.98 15.85
CA ALA A 382 7.67 -26.09 14.90
C ALA A 382 8.67 -27.21 15.28
N ALA A 383 8.89 -27.43 16.57
CA ALA A 383 9.76 -28.50 17.07
C ALA A 383 9.23 -29.91 16.79
N LYS A 384 7.91 -30.09 16.54
CA LYS A 384 7.34 -31.39 16.17
C LYS A 384 7.74 -31.83 14.76
N GLY A 385 8.12 -30.89 13.89
CA GLY A 385 8.42 -31.13 12.48
C GLY A 385 7.18 -31.41 11.62
N GLY A 386 7.35 -31.32 10.30
CA GLY A 386 6.24 -31.39 9.34
C GLY A 386 5.43 -30.09 9.25
N ASP A 387 4.48 -30.03 8.32
CA ASP A 387 3.67 -28.83 8.11
C ASP A 387 2.79 -28.51 9.32
N ILE A 388 2.57 -27.21 9.57
CA ILE A 388 1.75 -26.69 10.66
C ILE A 388 0.28 -27.06 10.42
N PRO A 389 -0.36 -27.84 11.31
CA PRO A 389 -1.78 -28.19 11.18
C PRO A 389 -2.68 -26.96 11.19
N GLY A 390 -3.79 -27.01 10.45
CA GLY A 390 -4.72 -25.88 10.36
C GLY A 390 -5.38 -25.56 11.70
N GLU A 391 -5.57 -26.55 12.56
CA GLU A 391 -6.05 -26.39 13.93
C GLU A 391 -5.08 -25.58 14.81
N GLU A 392 -3.77 -25.82 14.69
CA GLU A 392 -2.76 -25.10 15.46
C GLU A 392 -2.57 -23.68 14.92
N ALA A 393 -2.61 -23.49 13.59
CA ALA A 393 -2.65 -22.16 12.98
C ALA A 393 -3.91 -21.38 13.39
N PHE A 394 -5.07 -22.05 13.44
CA PHE A 394 -6.32 -21.48 13.91
C PHE A 394 -6.23 -21.08 15.39
N ARG A 395 -5.60 -21.91 16.22
CA ARG A 395 -5.35 -21.60 17.64
C ARG A 395 -4.43 -20.40 17.82
N LEU A 396 -3.34 -20.31 17.05
CA LEU A 396 -2.45 -19.14 17.03
C LEU A 396 -3.23 -17.86 16.67
N HIS A 397 -4.10 -17.94 15.67
CA HIS A 397 -4.94 -16.83 15.25
C HIS A 397 -6.01 -16.43 16.27
N ASP A 398 -6.87 -17.36 16.66
CA ASP A 398 -8.05 -17.11 17.49
C ASP A 398 -7.68 -16.77 18.94
N THR A 399 -6.75 -17.53 19.52
CA THR A 399 -6.40 -17.39 20.94
C THR A 399 -5.30 -16.37 21.17
N TYR A 400 -4.30 -16.30 20.30
CA TYR A 400 -3.10 -15.48 20.50
C TYR A 400 -3.03 -14.26 19.58
N GLY A 401 -3.95 -14.15 18.63
CA GLY A 401 -4.03 -13.01 17.72
C GLY A 401 -2.95 -13.03 16.64
N PHE A 402 -2.37 -14.17 16.27
CA PHE A 402 -1.41 -14.21 15.18
C PHE A 402 -2.16 -14.16 13.85
N PRO A 403 -1.96 -13.14 12.99
CA PRO A 403 -2.44 -13.22 11.62
C PRO A 403 -1.94 -14.52 10.97
N LEU A 404 -2.75 -15.14 10.11
CA LEU A 404 -2.34 -16.37 9.40
C LEU A 404 -1.02 -16.14 8.66
N GLU A 405 -0.86 -14.95 8.09
CA GLU A 405 0.30 -14.53 7.32
C GLU A 405 1.56 -14.47 8.18
N LEU A 406 1.46 -14.06 9.45
CA LEU A 406 2.57 -14.11 10.39
C LEU A 406 2.96 -15.57 10.68
N THR A 407 1.97 -16.45 10.88
CA THR A 407 2.21 -17.88 11.08
C THR A 407 2.88 -18.52 9.86
N ARG A 408 2.45 -18.16 8.64
CA ARG A 408 3.06 -18.59 7.37
C ARG A 408 4.50 -18.11 7.25
N GLU A 409 4.74 -16.84 7.57
CA GLU A 409 6.09 -16.25 7.53
C GLU A 409 7.05 -16.96 8.48
N LEU A 410 6.64 -17.17 9.73
CA LEU A 410 7.43 -17.89 10.72
C LEU A 410 7.64 -19.36 10.33
N GLY A 411 6.61 -20.02 9.79
CA GLY A 411 6.69 -21.39 9.29
C GLY A 411 7.72 -21.52 8.17
N ARG A 412 7.69 -20.63 7.17
CA ARG A 412 8.63 -20.61 6.04
C ARG A 412 10.08 -20.49 6.50
N GLU A 413 10.36 -19.66 7.50
CA GLU A 413 11.71 -19.53 8.08
C GLU A 413 12.20 -20.81 8.77
N ARG A 414 11.29 -21.68 9.20
CA ARG A 414 11.60 -23.01 9.74
C ARG A 414 11.48 -24.13 8.70
N GLY A 415 11.25 -23.80 7.44
CA GLY A 415 11.04 -24.77 6.36
C GLY A 415 9.73 -25.56 6.48
N LEU A 416 8.71 -25.00 7.15
CA LEU A 416 7.41 -25.63 7.39
C LEU A 416 6.32 -24.93 6.57
N GLY A 417 5.43 -25.71 5.95
CA GLY A 417 4.19 -25.21 5.37
C GLY A 417 3.11 -24.98 6.43
N VAL A 418 1.96 -24.41 6.03
CA VAL A 418 0.75 -24.29 6.86
C VAL A 418 -0.41 -24.91 6.10
N ASN A 419 -1.22 -25.73 6.77
CA ASN A 419 -2.47 -26.25 6.17
C ASN A 419 -3.56 -25.17 6.15
N GLU A 420 -3.54 -24.35 5.10
CA GLU A 420 -4.45 -23.21 4.92
C GLU A 420 -5.88 -23.63 4.61
N GLU A 421 -6.08 -24.77 3.95
CA GLU A 421 -7.42 -25.31 3.65
C GLU A 421 -8.17 -25.64 4.94
N GLU A 422 -7.50 -26.32 5.86
CA GLU A 422 -8.06 -26.65 7.17
C GLU A 422 -8.28 -25.41 8.04
N PHE A 423 -7.32 -24.48 8.06
CA PHE A 423 -7.50 -23.18 8.73
C PHE A 423 -8.75 -22.45 8.21
N THR A 424 -8.92 -22.38 6.89
CA THR A 424 -10.04 -21.70 6.24
C THR A 424 -11.36 -22.34 6.61
N ARG A 425 -11.42 -23.68 6.65
CA ARG A 425 -12.58 -24.44 7.11
C ARG A 425 -12.93 -24.09 8.57
N LEU A 426 -11.95 -24.09 9.47
CA LEU A 426 -12.17 -23.76 10.88
C LEU A 426 -12.63 -22.31 11.10
N MET A 427 -12.09 -21.36 10.32
CA MET A 427 -12.56 -19.97 10.31
C MET A 427 -14.01 -19.86 9.82
N ALA A 428 -14.41 -20.64 8.81
CA ALA A 428 -15.79 -20.67 8.33
C ALA A 428 -16.74 -21.21 9.40
N GLU A 429 -16.39 -22.32 10.04
CA GLU A 429 -17.15 -22.92 11.14
C GLU A 429 -17.30 -21.96 12.33
N GLN A 430 -16.24 -21.24 12.70
CA GLN A 430 -16.30 -20.22 13.75
C GLN A 430 -17.23 -19.06 13.38
N ARG A 431 -17.19 -18.59 12.13
CA ARG A 431 -18.09 -17.54 11.63
C ARG A 431 -19.54 -17.99 11.66
N GLU A 432 -19.84 -19.22 11.27
CA GLU A 432 -21.18 -19.79 11.34
C GLU A 432 -21.68 -19.89 12.78
N ARG A 433 -20.84 -20.38 13.71
CA ARG A 433 -21.15 -20.42 15.14
C ARG A 433 -21.45 -19.03 15.70
N SER A 434 -20.64 -18.03 15.33
CA SER A 434 -20.81 -16.65 15.78
C SER A 434 -22.10 -16.03 15.23
N ARG A 435 -22.44 -16.25 13.96
CA ARG A 435 -23.70 -15.81 13.35
C ARG A 435 -24.92 -16.46 14.01
N ALA A 436 -24.85 -17.75 14.31
CA ALA A 436 -25.91 -18.47 14.99
C ALA A 436 -26.13 -17.99 16.44
N ALA A 437 -25.07 -17.53 17.12
CA ALA A 437 -25.16 -16.90 18.43
C ALA A 437 -25.77 -15.48 18.35
N ILE A 438 -25.28 -14.64 17.43
CA ILE A 438 -25.79 -13.26 17.21
C ILE A 438 -27.28 -13.28 16.86
N SER A 439 -27.74 -14.20 15.98
CA SER A 439 -29.16 -14.30 15.64
C SER A 439 -30.07 -14.60 16.84
N ARG A 440 -29.56 -15.24 17.90
CA ARG A 440 -30.33 -15.52 19.12
C ARG A 440 -30.34 -14.30 20.05
N ASP A 441 -29.24 -13.58 20.14
CA ASP A 441 -29.13 -12.36 20.95
C ASP A 441 -29.89 -11.18 20.30
N ASP A 442 -29.87 -11.05 18.97
CA ASP A 442 -30.66 -10.05 18.24
C ASP A 442 -32.16 -10.27 18.44
N GLN A 443 -32.63 -11.51 18.40
CA GLN A 443 -34.03 -11.81 18.67
C GLN A 443 -34.41 -11.42 20.11
N ARG A 444 -33.54 -11.70 21.09
CA ARG A 444 -33.76 -11.33 22.49
C ARG A 444 -33.71 -9.80 22.70
N ALA A 445 -32.80 -9.10 22.02
CA ALA A 445 -32.72 -7.64 22.05
C ALA A 445 -33.95 -6.98 21.40
N VAL A 446 -34.45 -7.55 20.30
CA VAL A 446 -35.70 -7.13 19.65
C VAL A 446 -36.90 -7.35 20.57
N ASP A 447 -37.00 -8.52 21.20
CA ASP A 447 -38.08 -8.83 22.15
C ASP A 447 -38.04 -7.90 23.37
N PHE A 448 -36.85 -7.66 23.94
CA PHE A 448 -36.62 -6.69 25.02
C PHE A 448 -37.01 -5.26 24.58
N ALA A 449 -36.60 -4.85 23.38
CA ALA A 449 -36.93 -3.54 22.85
C ALA A 449 -38.44 -3.38 22.63
N HIS A 450 -39.15 -4.43 22.20
CA HIS A 450 -40.61 -4.40 22.10
C HIS A 450 -41.29 -4.34 23.47
N ALA A 451 -40.81 -5.11 24.45
CA ALA A 451 -41.37 -5.16 25.80
C ALA A 451 -41.23 -3.83 26.56
N ALA A 452 -40.20 -3.02 26.26
CA ALA A 452 -39.95 -1.74 26.92
C ALA A 452 -41.07 -0.68 26.70
N GLY A 453 -41.94 -0.83 25.70
CA GLY A 453 -43.19 -0.06 25.60
C GLY A 453 -43.06 1.42 25.16
N PHE A 454 -41.87 1.87 24.75
CA PHE A 454 -41.65 3.20 24.16
C PHE A 454 -40.85 3.12 22.86
N ARG A 455 -40.81 4.20 22.06
CA ARG A 455 -39.98 4.29 20.85
C ARG A 455 -38.77 5.17 21.11
N THR A 456 -37.64 4.80 20.53
CA THR A 456 -36.41 5.60 20.50
C THR A 456 -36.37 6.32 19.16
N GLU A 457 -36.14 7.62 19.17
CA GLU A 457 -35.94 8.40 17.94
C GLU A 457 -34.47 8.34 17.52
N PHE A 458 -34.21 7.93 16.28
CA PHE A 458 -32.85 7.92 15.75
C PHE A 458 -32.53 9.27 15.12
N VAL A 459 -31.53 9.96 15.68
CA VAL A 459 -31.08 11.30 15.23
C VAL A 459 -29.70 11.30 14.56
N GLY A 460 -29.11 10.12 14.33
CA GLY A 460 -27.71 9.97 13.89
C GLY A 460 -27.43 10.43 12.46
N TYR A 461 -28.45 10.80 11.68
CA TYR A 461 -28.27 11.46 10.37
C TYR A 461 -28.02 12.97 10.49
N GLU A 462 -28.35 13.57 11.63
CA GLU A 462 -28.34 15.02 11.83
C GLU A 462 -27.30 15.45 12.87
N LYS A 463 -27.04 14.59 13.86
CA LYS A 463 -26.17 14.88 15.00
C LYS A 463 -25.24 13.70 15.27
N THR A 464 -23.98 14.03 15.56
CA THR A 464 -22.96 13.06 15.97
C THR A 464 -22.94 12.83 17.49
N ASP A 465 -23.59 13.70 18.26
CA ASP A 465 -23.71 13.62 19.72
C ASP A 465 -25.08 14.10 20.21
N VAL A 466 -25.61 13.45 21.25
CA VAL A 466 -26.87 13.82 21.91
C VAL A 466 -26.88 13.32 23.36
N LEU A 467 -27.40 14.14 24.28
CA LEU A 467 -27.71 13.68 25.65
C LEU A 467 -28.93 12.77 25.61
N THR A 468 -28.79 11.54 26.10
CA THR A 468 -29.86 10.52 26.10
C THR A 468 -30.05 9.92 27.49
N GLN A 469 -31.19 9.25 27.72
CA GLN A 469 -31.50 8.56 28.96
C GLN A 469 -31.62 7.05 28.73
N LEU A 470 -31.17 6.23 29.69
CA LEU A 470 -31.52 4.80 29.74
C LEU A 470 -32.98 4.65 30.17
N GLY A 471 -33.85 4.22 29.24
CA GLY A 471 -35.29 4.06 29.47
C GLY A 471 -35.72 2.64 29.88
N ALA A 472 -34.92 1.62 29.55
CA ALA A 472 -35.08 0.25 30.06
C ALA A 472 -33.71 -0.43 30.20
N LEU A 473 -33.60 -1.36 31.15
CA LEU A 473 -32.38 -2.12 31.43
C LEU A 473 -32.75 -3.55 31.86
N GLU A 474 -32.10 -4.55 31.27
CA GLU A 474 -32.14 -5.95 31.71
C GLU A 474 -30.69 -6.42 31.92
N GLN A 475 -30.38 -6.91 33.11
CA GLN A 475 -29.06 -7.45 33.40
C GLN A 475 -28.98 -8.90 32.89
N LEU A 476 -27.92 -9.20 32.16
CA LEU A 476 -27.60 -10.53 31.65
C LEU A 476 -26.49 -11.17 32.50
N GLU A 477 -26.16 -12.42 32.20
CA GLU A 477 -25.01 -13.11 32.80
C GLU A 477 -23.68 -12.47 32.33
N GLU A 478 -22.58 -12.81 33.01
CA GLU A 478 -21.21 -12.38 32.66
C GLU A 478 -20.99 -10.85 32.66
N GLY A 479 -21.84 -10.09 33.35
CA GLY A 479 -21.70 -8.63 33.48
C GLY A 479 -22.22 -7.85 32.27
N LEU A 480 -22.91 -8.52 31.35
CA LEU A 480 -23.60 -7.89 30.23
C LEU A 480 -24.97 -7.34 30.65
N PHE A 481 -25.52 -6.41 29.87
CA PHE A 481 -26.89 -5.92 30.04
C PHE A 481 -27.48 -5.51 28.69
N LEU A 482 -28.79 -5.65 28.53
CA LEU A 482 -29.57 -5.00 27.48
C LEU A 482 -30.03 -3.65 27.99
N ALA A 483 -29.85 -2.61 27.19
CA ALA A 483 -30.29 -1.26 27.50
C ALA A 483 -31.06 -0.68 26.32
N LYS A 484 -32.18 -0.02 26.61
CA LYS A 484 -32.93 0.75 25.62
C LYS A 484 -32.86 2.22 25.95
N LEU A 485 -32.33 3.00 25.01
CA LEU A 485 -32.17 4.44 25.12
C LEU A 485 -33.49 5.15 24.81
N ARG A 486 -33.78 6.25 25.51
CA ARG A 486 -34.96 7.08 25.35
C ARG A 486 -34.58 8.51 24.98
#